data_AF-A0A1R1JCK4-F1
#
_entry.id   AF-A0A1R1JCK4-F1
#
_cell.length_a   1.000
_cell.length_b   1.000
_cell.length_c   1.000
_cell.angle_alpha   90.00
_cell.angle_beta   90.00
_cell.angle_gamma   90.00
#
_symmetry.space_group_name_H-M   'P 1'
#
loop_
_entity.id
_entity.type
_entity.pdbx_description
1 polymer ?
#
loop_
_entity_poly.entity_id
_entity_poly.type
_entity_poly.pdbx_seq_one_letter_code
_entity_poly.pdbx_strand_id
1 'polypeptide(L)'
;MEYRFHVASDVLRDGLGVELTDTDGNVLAEVFRCDADNSLTVSLFSDGLPFPLVEKLVQLAREELGSFEDGTPLPSRISRNGG
;
A
#
# COMPACT_ATOMS: atom_id res chain seq x y z
N MET A 1 2.71 -7.70 20.11
CA MET A 1 2.80 -8.02 18.69
C MET A 1 3.54 -6.89 18.02
N GLU A 2 4.69 -7.19 17.42
CA GLU A 2 5.46 -6.22 16.66
C GLU A 2 5.03 -6.31 15.19
N TYR A 3 5.00 -5.16 14.53
CA TYR A 3 4.60 -5.02 13.14
C TYR A 3 5.71 -4.32 12.37
N ARG A 4 5.92 -4.72 11.12
CA ARG A 4 6.93 -4.14 10.25
C ARG A 4 6.30 -3.66 8.96
N PHE A 5 6.91 -2.63 8.39
CA PHE A 5 6.54 -2.06 7.10
C PHE A 5 7.77 -2.13 6.20
N HIS A 6 7.60 -2.58 4.97
CA HIS A 6 8.68 -2.55 3.98
C HIS A 6 8.12 -2.37 2.58
N VAL A 7 8.96 -1.83 1.70
CA VAL A 7 8.67 -1.73 0.27
C VAL A 7 9.12 -3.03 -0.40
N ALA A 8 8.26 -3.61 -1.23
CA ALA A 8 8.51 -4.84 -1.96
C ALA A 8 8.26 -4.60 -3.46
N SER A 9 9.19 -5.02 -4.31
CA SER A 9 9.02 -5.02 -5.76
C SER A 9 8.53 -6.38 -6.21
N ASP A 10 7.51 -6.39 -7.08
CA ASP A 10 6.93 -7.61 -7.62
C ASP A 10 7.03 -7.60 -9.15
N VAL A 11 7.96 -8.40 -9.67
CA VAL A 11 8.22 -8.53 -11.11
C VAL A 11 7.08 -9.25 -11.83
N LEU A 12 6.32 -10.11 -11.14
CA LEU A 12 5.22 -10.86 -11.76
C LEU A 12 3.96 -10.02 -11.88
N ARG A 13 3.70 -9.18 -10.87
CA ARG A 13 2.58 -8.22 -10.86
C ARG A 13 2.93 -6.86 -11.47
N ASP A 14 4.16 -6.72 -11.97
CA ASP A 14 4.68 -5.52 -12.63
C ASP A 14 4.43 -4.26 -11.79
N GLY A 15 5.00 -4.24 -10.58
CA GLY A 15 4.69 -3.17 -9.66
C GLY A 15 5.48 -3.15 -8.36
N LEU A 16 5.05 -2.25 -7.48
CA LEU A 16 5.67 -1.96 -6.19
C LEU A 16 4.61 -1.91 -5.10
N GLY A 17 4.87 -2.61 -3.99
CA GLY A 17 3.99 -2.66 -2.83
C GLY A 17 4.65 -2.12 -1.57
N VAL A 18 3.84 -1.59 -0.66
CA VAL A 18 4.21 -1.46 0.76
C VAL A 18 3.45 -2.55 1.51
N GLU A 19 4.17 -3.38 2.25
CA GLU A 19 3.63 -4.53 2.96
C GLU A 19 3.69 -4.30 4.47
N LEU A 20 2.61 -4.66 5.18
CA LEU A 20 2.55 -4.78 6.63
C LEU A 20 2.75 -6.25 6.99
N THR A 21 3.79 -6.55 7.76
CA THR A 21 4.09 -7.93 8.20
C THR A 21 4.09 -8.09 9.71
N ASP A 22 3.83 -9.32 10.15
CA ASP A 22 4.10 -9.75 11.53
C ASP A 22 5.58 -10.12 11.74
N THR A 23 5.90 -10.62 12.94
CA THR A 23 7.25 -11.06 13.31
C THR A 23 7.74 -12.29 12.57
N ASP A 24 6.82 -13.10 12.07
CA ASP A 24 7.08 -14.34 11.35
C ASP A 24 7.21 -14.10 9.84
N GLY A 25 6.98 -12.86 9.40
CA GLY A 25 7.09 -12.43 8.01
C GLY A 25 5.82 -12.63 7.20
N ASN A 26 4.69 -12.97 7.83
CA ASN A 26 3.43 -13.08 7.12
C ASN A 26 2.92 -11.70 6.74
N VAL A 27 2.54 -11.52 5.47
CA VAL A 27 1.91 -10.29 4.98
C VAL A 27 0.48 -10.23 5.48
N LEU A 28 0.20 -9.25 6.32
CA LEU A 28 -1.11 -9.02 6.91
C LEU A 28 -1.97 -8.07 6.07
N ALA A 29 -1.32 -7.12 5.39
CA ALA A 29 -1.94 -6.17 4.47
C ALA A 29 -0.89 -5.60 3.52
N GLU A 30 -1.33 -5.11 2.36
CA GLU A 30 -0.48 -4.37 1.43
C GLU A 30 -1.22 -3.19 0.80
N VAL A 31 -0.45 -2.19 0.37
CA VAL A 31 -0.88 -1.27 -0.68
C VAL A 31 0.01 -1.54 -1.89
N PHE A 32 -0.58 -1.85 -3.03
CA PHE A 32 0.13 -2.24 -4.24
C PHE A 32 -0.14 -1.27 -5.38
N ARG A 33 0.91 -0.69 -5.96
CA ARG A 33 0.88 0.03 -7.23
C ARG A 33 1.20 -0.96 -8.34
N CYS A 34 0.26 -1.15 -9.25
CA CYS A 34 0.43 -1.96 -10.45
C CYS A 34 0.69 -1.03 -11.65
N ASP A 35 1.87 -1.16 -12.26
CA ASP A 35 2.28 -0.33 -13.39
C ASP A 35 1.66 -0.83 -14.72
N ALA A 36 1.29 -2.11 -14.80
CA ALA A 36 0.63 -2.68 -15.98
C ALA A 36 -0.78 -2.11 -16.27
N ASP A 37 -1.52 -1.72 -15.22
CA ASP A 37 -2.90 -1.22 -15.35
C ASP A 37 -3.14 0.14 -14.66
N ASN A 38 -2.07 0.80 -14.19
CA ASN A 38 -2.12 2.06 -13.45
C ASN A 38 -3.09 2.04 -12.26
N SER A 39 -3.15 0.91 -11.52
CA SER A 39 -3.99 0.77 -10.33
C SER A 39 -3.20 0.92 -9.03
N LEU A 40 -3.88 1.43 -7.99
CA LEU A 40 -3.38 1.49 -6.62
C LEU A 40 -4.41 0.83 -5.70
N THR A 41 -4.08 -0.35 -5.17
CA THR A 41 -5.01 -1.21 -4.44
C THR A 41 -4.57 -1.40 -3.00
N VAL A 42 -5.52 -1.43 -2.07
CA VAL A 42 -5.30 -1.83 -0.68
C VAL A 42 -5.91 -3.21 -0.46
N SER A 43 -5.10 -4.15 0.03
CA SER A 43 -5.52 -5.51 0.33
C SER A 43 -5.27 -5.81 1.81
N LEU A 44 -6.27 -6.36 2.50
CA LEU A 44 -6.15 -6.83 3.88
C LEU A 44 -6.28 -8.36 3.87
N PHE A 45 -5.23 -9.05 4.30
CA PHE A 45 -5.18 -10.52 4.37
C PHE A 45 -5.50 -11.04 5.77
N SER A 46 -5.44 -10.16 6.77
CA SER A 46 -5.81 -10.42 8.15
C SER A 46 -6.97 -9.53 8.58
N ASP A 47 -7.97 -10.13 9.21
CA ASP A 47 -9.11 -9.43 9.79
C ASP A 47 -8.73 -8.71 11.10
N GLY A 48 -9.43 -7.61 11.39
CA GLY A 48 -9.30 -6.92 12.67
C GLY A 48 -7.96 -6.22 12.90
N LEU A 49 -7.23 -5.87 11.82
CA LEU A 49 -6.01 -5.09 11.93
C LEU A 49 -6.28 -3.74 12.62
N PRO A 50 -5.43 -3.33 13.59
CA PRO A 50 -5.55 -2.04 14.24
C PRO A 50 -5.61 -0.89 13.23
N PHE A 51 -6.63 -0.03 13.35
CA PHE A 51 -6.80 1.13 12.48
C PHE A 51 -5.52 1.96 12.27
N PRO A 52 -4.72 2.29 13.31
CA PRO A 52 -3.50 3.08 13.12
C PRO A 52 -2.44 2.39 12.25
N LEU A 53 -2.43 1.06 12.16
CA LEU A 53 -1.50 0.33 11.30
C LEU A 53 -1.92 0.41 9.84
N VAL A 54 -3.22 0.25 9.57
CA VAL A 54 -3.76 0.39 8.21
C VAL A 54 -3.63 1.84 7.73
N GLU A 55 -3.87 2.82 8.61
CA GLU A 55 -3.65 4.23 8.32
C GLU A 55 -2.18 4.51 7.98
N LYS A 56 -1.25 4.01 8.80
CA LYS A 56 0.19 4.14 8.54
C LYS A 56 0.63 3.46 7.25
N LEU A 57 0.06 2.29 6.93
CA LEU A 57 0.33 1.57 5.68
C LEU A 57 -0.02 2.44 4.46
N VAL A 58 -1.24 3.00 4.45
CA VAL A 58 -1.70 3.88 3.36
C VAL A 58 -0.89 5.17 3.29
N GLN A 59 -0.48 5.72 4.43
CA GLN A 59 0.39 6.89 4.46
C GLN A 59 1.75 6.60 3.83
N LEU A 60 2.42 5.52 4.27
CA LEU A 60 3.71 5.11 3.73
C LEU A 60 3.64 4.83 2.23
N ALA A 61 2.57 4.18 1.77
CA ALA A 61 2.38 3.92 0.35
C ALA A 61 2.34 5.21 -0.50
N ARG A 62 1.80 6.30 0.03
CA ARG A 62 1.80 7.60 -0.67
C ARG A 62 3.17 8.28 -0.69
N GLU A 63 3.98 8.02 0.33
CA GLU A 63 5.32 8.60 0.48
C GLU A 63 6.35 7.83 -0.36
N GLU A 64 6.22 6.50 -0.40
CA GLU A 64 7.27 5.60 -0.91
C GLU A 64 7.02 5.08 -2.33
N LEU A 65 5.76 4.87 -2.75
CA LEU A 65 5.52 4.23 -4.06
C LEU A 65 5.86 5.19 -5.20
N GLY A 66 5.48 6.46 -5.13
CA GLY A 66 5.70 7.41 -6.22
C GLY A 66 4.82 7.14 -7.45
N SER A 67 5.08 7.85 -8.54
CA SER A 67 4.33 7.77 -9.81
C SER A 67 4.33 6.37 -10.41
N PHE A 68 3.39 6.07 -11.30
CA PHE A 68 3.48 4.92 -12.20
C PHE A 68 4.67 5.06 -13.16
N GLU A 69 5.10 3.96 -13.77
CA GLU A 69 6.23 3.95 -14.72
C GLU A 69 6.06 4.91 -15.91
N ASP A 70 4.82 5.14 -16.36
CA ASP A 70 4.50 6.09 -17.42
C ASP A 70 4.56 7.57 -16.97
N GLY A 71 4.85 7.81 -15.69
CA GLY A 71 4.90 9.13 -15.07
C GLY A 71 3.56 9.63 -14.52
N THR A 72 2.47 8.88 -14.68
CA THR A 72 1.17 9.21 -14.11
C THR A 72 1.26 9.31 -12.58
N PRO A 73 0.74 10.36 -11.94
CA PRO A 73 0.78 10.47 -10.48
C PRO A 73 -0.22 9.52 -9.83
N LEU A 74 0.05 9.14 -8.58
CA LEU A 74 -0.90 8.37 -7.78
C LEU A 74 -2.22 9.14 -7.57
N PRO A 75 -3.36 8.42 -7.41
CA PRO A 75 -4.65 9.04 -7.17
C PRO A 75 -4.64 10.00 -5.97
N SER A 76 -5.23 11.17 -6.15
CA SER A 76 -5.34 12.20 -5.11
C SER A 76 -6.13 11.68 -3.89
N ARG A 77 -5.88 12.28 -2.73
CA ARG A 77 -6.74 12.05 -1.56
C ARG A 77 -8.16 12.52 -1.88
N ILE A 78 -9.17 11.73 -1.49
CA ILE A 78 -10.57 12.14 -1.64
C ILE A 78 -10.79 13.33 -0.68
N SER A 79 -11.16 14.47 -1.24
CA SER A 79 -11.55 15.64 -0.44
C SER A 79 -12.83 15.31 0.33
N ARG A 80 -12.86 15.69 1.61
CA ARG A 80 -14.14 15.73 2.34
C ARG A 80 -14.96 16.85 1.70
N ASN A 81 -15.96 16.50 0.89
CA ASN A 81 -16.91 17.50 0.41
C ASN A 81 -17.53 18.17 1.65
N GLY A 82 -17.27 19.47 1.81
CA GLY A 82 -17.87 20.26 2.88
C GLY A 82 -19.38 20.24 2.70
N GLY A 83 -20.09 19.79 3.74
CA GLY A 83 -21.54 19.91 3.82
C GLY A 83 -21.96 21.33 4.17
#